data_AF-A0A2A4M5J6-F1
#
_entry.id   AF-A0A2A4M5J6-F1
#
_cell.length_a   1.000
_cell.length_b   1.000
_cell.length_c   1.000
_cell.angle_alpha   90.00
_cell.angle_beta   90.00
_cell.angle_gamma   90.00
#
_symmetry.space_group_name_H-M   'P 1'
#
loop_
_entity.id
_entity.type
_entity.pdbx_description
1 polymer ?
#
loop_
_entity_poly.entity_id
_entity_poly.type
_entity_poly.pdbx_seq_one_letter_code
_entity_poly.pdbx_strand_id
1 'polypeptide(L)'
;MLDGLRVGQVPPKFLYDSDRQTQKWLAVHRAHSPSRIDAGVQSIYDRVFDESPNQAAGESICLIGLGCGGGQKDTRYLAKLKSIGSTIDYVPCDVSQAMARVARKAAAGELPLERIHPLVSDLANAPDLGQVLD
;
A
#
# COMPACT_ATOMS: atom_id res chain seq x y z
N MET A 1 -0.58 1.74 23.67
CA MET A 1 0.47 0.77 24.04
C MET A 1 0.32 0.33 25.49
N LEU A 2 0.22 1.26 26.44
CA LEU A 2 0.00 0.95 27.87
C LEU A 2 -1.22 0.05 28.12
N ASP A 3 -2.34 0.29 27.43
CA ASP A 3 -3.53 -0.56 27.58
C ASP A 3 -3.30 -1.99 27.10
N GLY A 4 -2.55 -2.15 26.00
CA GLY A 4 -2.15 -3.46 25.50
C GLY A 4 -1.28 -4.23 26.51
N LEU A 5 -0.31 -3.55 27.13
CA LEU A 5 0.53 -4.15 28.17
C LEU A 5 -0.29 -4.61 29.39
N ARG A 6 -1.31 -3.84 29.79
CA ARG A 6 -2.19 -4.20 30.92
C ARG A 6 -2.98 -5.48 30.68
N VAL A 7 -3.37 -5.75 29.43
CA VAL A 7 -4.14 -6.94 29.05
C VAL A 7 -3.29 -8.03 28.40
N GLY A 8 -1.96 -7.89 28.36
CA GLY A 8 -1.05 -8.85 27.74
C GLY A 8 -1.19 -8.96 26.21
N GLN A 9 -1.65 -7.91 25.53
CA GLN A 9 -1.84 -7.88 24.09
C GLN A 9 -0.99 -6.81 23.42
N VAL A 10 -0.44 -7.12 22.25
CA VAL A 10 0.27 -6.15 21.41
C VAL A 10 -0.66 -5.73 20.27
N PRO A 11 -1.02 -4.44 20.15
CA PRO A 11 -1.83 -3.97 19.03
C PRO A 11 -1.16 -4.31 17.67
N PRO A 12 -1.91 -4.83 16.68
CA PRO A 12 -1.33 -5.35 15.44
C PRO A 12 -0.43 -4.37 14.66
N LYS A 13 -0.70 -3.06 14.74
CA LYS A 13 0.12 -2.02 14.10
C LYS A 13 1.59 -2.02 14.54
N PHE A 14 1.89 -2.53 15.74
CA PHE A 14 3.27 -2.62 16.24
C PHE A 14 4.01 -3.88 15.78
N LEU A 15 3.35 -4.80 15.06
CA LEU A 15 3.99 -6.03 14.57
C LEU A 15 4.99 -5.79 13.43
N TYR A 16 4.96 -4.61 12.80
CA TYR A 16 5.76 -4.27 11.62
C TYR A 16 6.27 -2.82 11.65
N ASP A 17 6.60 -2.32 12.86
CA ASP A 17 7.06 -0.95 13.09
C ASP A 17 8.49 -0.68 12.57
N SER A 18 9.44 -1.57 12.91
CA SER A 18 10.83 -1.48 12.44
C SER A 18 11.09 -2.23 11.13
N ASP A 19 12.17 -1.85 10.42
CA ASP A 19 12.59 -2.53 9.18
C ASP A 19 12.67 -4.05 9.33
N ARG A 20 13.28 -4.56 10.42
CA ARG A 20 13.41 -6.00 10.67
C ARG A 20 12.05 -6.67 10.90
N GLN A 21 11.16 -6.02 11.64
CA GLN A 21 9.81 -6.53 11.89
C GLN A 21 8.99 -6.55 10.59
N THR A 22 9.05 -5.47 9.80
CA THR A 22 8.44 -5.39 8.47
C THR A 22 8.89 -6.53 7.57
N GLN A 23 10.19 -6.83 7.48
CA GLN A 23 10.66 -7.95 6.66
C GLN A 23 10.13 -9.30 7.13
N LYS A 24 10.08 -9.54 8.45
CA LYS A 24 9.49 -10.76 9.01
C LYS A 24 8.00 -10.86 8.69
N TRP A 25 7.26 -9.77 8.87
CA TRP A 25 5.85 -9.70 8.53
C TRP A 25 5.61 -9.97 7.04
N LEU A 26 6.40 -9.37 6.16
CA LEU A 26 6.31 -9.59 4.72
C LEU A 26 6.63 -11.02 4.32
N ALA A 27 7.54 -11.70 5.02
CA ALA A 27 7.80 -13.13 4.80
C ALA A 27 6.57 -13.98 5.14
N VAL A 28 5.94 -13.75 6.29
CA VAL A 28 4.69 -14.42 6.68
C VAL A 28 3.58 -14.12 5.67
N HIS A 29 3.37 -12.84 5.33
CA HIS A 29 2.37 -12.42 4.36
C HIS A 29 2.60 -13.07 2.99
N ARG A 30 3.86 -13.20 2.54
CA ARG A 30 4.18 -13.87 1.27
C ARG A 30 3.80 -15.35 1.28
N ALA A 31 4.06 -16.04 2.39
CA ALA A 31 3.81 -17.47 2.51
C ALA A 31 2.32 -17.82 2.71
N HIS A 32 1.54 -16.91 3.31
CA HIS A 32 0.20 -17.26 3.81
C HIS A 32 -0.95 -16.37 3.32
N SER A 33 -0.68 -15.21 2.72
CA SER A 33 -1.75 -14.33 2.26
C SER A 33 -2.53 -14.97 1.11
N PRO A 34 -3.87 -15.05 1.17
CA PRO A 34 -4.68 -15.57 0.06
C PRO A 34 -4.41 -14.83 -1.26
N SER A 35 -4.17 -13.52 -1.19
CA SER A 35 -3.78 -12.73 -2.37
C SER A 35 -2.45 -13.14 -3.03
N ARG A 36 -1.69 -14.04 -2.40
CA ARG A 36 -0.42 -14.60 -2.89
C ARG A 36 -0.51 -16.06 -3.31
N ILE A 37 -1.33 -16.86 -2.64
CA ILE A 37 -1.34 -18.31 -2.82
C ILE A 37 -2.64 -18.83 -3.44
N ASP A 38 -3.71 -18.05 -3.44
CA ASP A 38 -5.01 -18.42 -3.97
C ASP A 38 -5.24 -17.74 -5.34
N ALA A 39 -5.28 -18.54 -6.40
CA ALA A 39 -5.49 -18.07 -7.76
C ALA A 39 -6.88 -17.42 -7.97
N GLY A 40 -7.90 -17.90 -7.26
CA GLY A 40 -9.24 -17.31 -7.30
C GLY A 40 -9.22 -15.89 -6.74
N VAL A 41 -8.59 -15.69 -5.59
CA VAL A 41 -8.40 -14.36 -4.99
C VAL A 41 -7.59 -13.44 -5.91
N GLN A 42 -6.52 -13.95 -6.53
CA GLN A 42 -5.72 -13.17 -7.49
C GLN A 42 -6.55 -12.72 -8.69
N SER A 43 -7.39 -13.60 -9.24
CA SER A 43 -8.22 -13.30 -10.41
C SER A 43 -9.27 -12.20 -10.15
N ILE A 44 -9.77 -12.09 -8.90
CA ILE A 44 -10.67 -11.01 -8.50
C ILE A 44 -9.96 -9.66 -8.58
N TYR A 45 -8.73 -9.57 -8.07
CA TYR A 45 -7.93 -8.35 -8.20
C TYR A 45 -7.67 -8.01 -9.65
N ASP A 46 -7.26 -8.99 -10.47
CA ASP A 46 -6.98 -8.73 -11.88
C ASP A 46 -8.18 -8.18 -12.63
N ARG A 47 -9.37 -8.75 -12.40
CA ARG A 47 -10.63 -8.29 -13.01
C ARG A 47 -10.96 -6.83 -12.65
N VAL A 48 -10.90 -6.49 -11.36
CA VAL A 48 -11.15 -5.11 -10.89
C VAL A 48 -10.12 -4.14 -11.49
N PHE A 49 -8.87 -4.57 -11.58
CA PHE A 49 -7.81 -3.76 -12.17
C PHE A 49 -7.92 -3.61 -13.69
N ASP A 50 -8.61 -4.52 -14.40
CA ASP A 50 -8.88 -4.42 -15.84
C ASP A 50 -10.11 -3.57 -16.18
N GLU A 51 -11.10 -3.50 -15.29
CA GLU A 51 -12.33 -2.74 -15.51
C GLU A 51 -12.15 -1.23 -15.27
N SER A 52 -11.30 -0.87 -14.31
CA SER A 52 -11.09 0.51 -13.86
C SER A 52 -10.34 1.47 -14.82
N PRO A 53 -9.36 1.06 -15.65
CA PRO A 53 -8.54 2.00 -16.43
C PRO A 53 -9.30 2.69 -17.57
N ASN A 54 -10.35 2.06 -18.11
CA ASN A 54 -11.06 2.56 -19.30
C ASN A 54 -11.79 3.90 -19.09
N GLN A 55 -12.02 4.30 -17.83
CA GLN A 55 -12.73 5.54 -17.51
C GLN A 55 -11.81 6.75 -17.33
N ALA A 56 -10.49 6.56 -17.28
CA ALA A 56 -9.52 7.61 -16.91
C ALA A 56 -8.38 7.77 -17.94
N ALA A 57 -8.55 7.23 -19.16
CA ALA A 57 -7.51 7.26 -20.18
C ALA A 57 -7.12 8.71 -20.57
N GLY A 58 -5.84 9.05 -20.39
CA GLY A 58 -5.30 10.37 -20.72
C GLY A 58 -5.44 11.40 -19.60
N GLU A 59 -6.02 11.05 -18.47
CA GLU A 59 -6.13 11.93 -17.30
C GLU A 59 -4.93 11.78 -16.35
N SER A 60 -4.84 12.68 -15.37
CA SER A 60 -3.91 12.53 -14.24
C SER A 60 -4.59 11.74 -13.13
N ILE A 61 -3.96 10.66 -12.69
CA ILE A 61 -4.49 9.70 -11.72
C ILE A 61 -3.61 9.74 -10.48
N CYS A 62 -4.22 9.86 -9.30
CA CYS A 62 -3.54 9.66 -8.03
C CYS A 62 -4.01 8.35 -7.39
N LEU A 63 -3.14 7.34 -7.35
CA LEU A 63 -3.42 6.08 -6.65
C LEU A 63 -3.02 6.24 -5.17
N ILE A 64 -3.96 5.99 -4.26
CA ILE A 64 -3.72 6.03 -2.82
C ILE A 64 -3.86 4.62 -2.25
N GLY A 65 -2.75 4.07 -1.74
CA GLY A 65 -2.73 2.75 -1.10
C GLY A 65 -2.95 2.87 0.40
N LEU A 66 -4.17 2.62 0.89
CA LEU A 66 -4.50 2.68 2.31
C LEU A 66 -4.09 1.38 3.02
N GLY A 67 -3.10 1.44 3.92
CA GLY A 67 -2.47 0.24 4.46
C GLY A 67 -1.71 -0.49 3.35
N CYS A 68 -0.84 0.22 2.63
CA CYS A 68 -0.20 -0.25 1.40
C CYS A 68 0.61 -1.55 1.59
N GLY A 69 1.03 -1.85 2.82
CA GLY A 69 1.82 -3.04 3.09
C GLY A 69 3.09 -3.06 2.24
N GLY A 70 3.43 -4.21 1.66
CA GLY A 70 4.57 -4.31 0.76
C GLY A 70 4.38 -3.69 -0.64
N GLY A 71 3.23 -3.07 -0.92
CA GLY A 71 2.92 -2.35 -2.16
C GLY A 71 2.74 -3.22 -3.41
N GLN A 72 2.72 -4.55 -3.29
CA GLN A 72 2.78 -5.40 -4.49
C GLN A 72 1.44 -5.52 -5.23
N LYS A 73 0.32 -5.31 -4.54
CA LYS A 73 -1.00 -5.18 -5.19
C LYS A 73 -1.04 -3.87 -5.97
N ASP A 74 -0.65 -2.78 -5.31
CA ASP A 74 -0.61 -1.44 -5.88
C ASP A 74 0.30 -1.40 -7.11
N THR A 75 1.50 -2.01 -7.03
CA THR A 75 2.45 -2.09 -8.17
C THR A 75 1.85 -2.81 -9.39
N ARG A 76 1.09 -3.89 -9.18
CA ARG A 76 0.39 -4.58 -10.29
C ARG A 76 -0.64 -3.66 -10.96
N TYR A 77 -1.33 -2.85 -10.17
CA TYR A 77 -2.31 -1.91 -10.71
C TYR A 77 -1.63 -0.70 -11.39
N LEU A 78 -0.55 -0.18 -10.81
CA LEU A 78 0.28 0.87 -11.42
C LEU A 78 0.79 0.46 -12.81
N ALA A 79 1.21 -0.79 -12.99
CA ALA A 79 1.62 -1.30 -14.29
C ALA A 79 0.48 -1.23 -15.34
N LYS A 80 -0.76 -1.52 -14.95
CA LYS A 80 -1.95 -1.41 -15.81
C LYS A 80 -2.35 0.04 -16.08
N LEU A 81 -2.28 0.92 -15.07
CA LEU A 81 -2.52 2.35 -15.26
C LEU A 81 -1.48 2.98 -16.20
N LYS A 82 -0.23 2.54 -16.10
CA LYS A 82 0.86 3.03 -16.97
C LYS A 82 0.65 2.66 -18.43
N SER A 83 0.08 1.48 -18.71
CA SER A 83 -0.14 1.02 -20.09
C SER A 83 -1.23 1.82 -20.83
N ILE A 84 -2.11 2.53 -20.12
CA ILE A 84 -3.13 3.41 -20.72
C ILE A 84 -2.67 4.86 -20.91
N GLY A 85 -1.38 5.16 -20.70
CA GLY A 85 -0.78 6.46 -21.01
C GLY A 85 -1.12 7.60 -20.05
N SER A 86 -1.64 7.30 -18.87
CA SER A 86 -2.01 8.31 -17.86
C SER A 86 -0.79 8.83 -17.10
N THR A 87 -0.85 10.09 -16.64
CA THR A 87 0.12 10.59 -15.65
C THR A 87 -0.30 10.10 -14.27
N ILE A 88 0.57 9.35 -13.60
CA ILE A 88 0.22 8.70 -12.34
C ILE A 88 1.10 9.19 -11.20
N ASP A 89 0.48 9.67 -10.15
CA ASP A 89 1.07 9.84 -8.83
C ASP A 89 0.63 8.69 -7.92
N TYR A 90 1.51 8.26 -7.02
CA TYR A 90 1.25 7.17 -6.09
C TYR A 90 1.55 7.58 -4.66
N VAL A 91 0.57 7.42 -3.77
CA VAL A 91 0.68 7.68 -2.34
C VAL A 91 0.57 6.36 -1.57
N PRO A 92 1.70 5.66 -1.29
CA PRO A 92 1.71 4.55 -0.36
C PRO A 92 1.48 5.07 1.05
N CYS A 93 0.34 4.75 1.67
CA CYS A 93 0.01 5.14 3.02
C CYS A 93 0.03 3.93 3.96
N ASP A 94 0.82 4.00 5.03
CA ASP A 94 0.84 2.97 6.07
C ASP A 94 1.13 3.59 7.43
N VAL A 95 0.74 2.91 8.51
CA VAL A 95 1.11 3.32 9.87
C VAL A 95 2.61 3.12 10.13
N SER A 96 3.25 2.23 9.37
CA SER A 96 4.69 1.95 9.47
C SER A 96 5.49 2.67 8.39
N GLN A 97 6.47 3.46 8.82
CA GLN A 97 7.44 4.10 7.92
C GLN A 97 8.25 3.06 7.12
N ALA A 98 8.67 1.96 7.77
CA ALA A 98 9.40 0.89 7.11
C ALA A 98 8.57 0.24 6.01
N MET A 99 7.27 0.03 6.26
CA MET A 99 6.33 -0.52 5.29
C MET A 99 6.11 0.41 4.09
N ALA A 100 5.85 1.69 4.34
CA ALA A 100 5.68 2.69 3.28
C ALA A 100 6.93 2.83 2.39
N ARG A 101 8.14 2.72 2.98
CA ARG A 101 9.41 2.67 2.23
C ARG A 101 9.52 1.43 1.35
N VAL A 102 9.13 0.26 1.85
CA VAL A 102 9.11 -0.98 1.03
C VAL A 102 8.15 -0.83 -0.15
N ALA A 103 6.94 -0.29 0.08
CA ALA A 103 5.97 -0.05 -0.98
C ALA A 103 6.50 0.94 -2.03
N ARG A 104 7.15 2.05 -1.60
CA ARG A 104 7.80 2.99 -2.52
C ARG A 104 8.86 2.31 -3.38
N LYS A 105 9.71 1.49 -2.76
CA LYS A 105 10.76 0.76 -3.49
C LYS A 105 10.16 -0.24 -4.49
N ALA A 106 9.04 -0.88 -4.16
CA ALA A 106 8.35 -1.78 -5.07
C ALA A 106 7.76 -1.02 -6.28
N ALA A 107 7.11 0.12 -6.02
CA ALA A 107 6.51 0.96 -7.06
C ALA A 107 7.54 1.67 -7.96
N ALA A 108 8.78 1.82 -7.52
CA ALA A 108 9.87 2.39 -8.31
C ALA A 108 10.21 1.60 -9.59
N GLY A 109 9.74 0.34 -9.70
CA GLY A 109 9.81 -0.41 -10.96
C GLY A 109 8.83 0.10 -12.03
N GLU A 110 7.75 0.74 -11.62
CA GLU A 110 6.68 1.21 -12.51
C GLU A 110 6.72 2.72 -12.72
N LEU A 111 7.00 3.49 -11.66
CA LEU A 111 6.97 4.96 -11.67
C LEU A 111 8.31 5.57 -11.25
N PRO A 112 8.62 6.79 -11.74
CA PRO A 112 9.75 7.57 -11.23
C PRO A 112 9.55 7.93 -9.75
N LEU A 113 10.63 8.01 -8.98
CA LEU A 113 10.60 8.20 -7.53
C LEU A 113 9.99 9.55 -7.09
N GLU A 114 9.99 10.53 -7.99
CA GLU A 114 9.42 11.87 -7.84
C GLU A 114 7.89 11.86 -7.88
N ARG A 115 7.27 10.79 -8.40
CA ARG A 115 5.82 10.60 -8.44
C ARG A 115 5.32 9.60 -7.40
N ILE A 116 6.18 9.23 -6.45
CA ILE A 116 5.84 8.33 -5.35
C ILE A 116 6.03 9.08 -4.04
N HIS A 117 4.92 9.32 -3.34
CA HIS A 117 4.81 10.22 -2.20
C HIS A 117 4.38 9.43 -0.94
N PRO A 118 5.30 8.80 -0.19
CA PRO A 118 4.91 8.00 0.97
C PRO A 118 4.29 8.86 2.06
N LEU A 119 3.18 8.39 2.60
CA LEU A 119 2.50 8.97 3.75
C LEU A 119 2.57 7.99 4.92
N VAL A 120 3.08 8.44 6.07
CA VAL A 120 3.06 7.66 7.30
C VAL A 120 1.95 8.19 8.17
N SER A 121 0.87 7.43 8.31
CA SER A 121 -0.31 7.88 9.06
C SER A 121 -1.06 6.72 9.71
N ASP A 122 -1.43 6.91 10.97
CA ASP A 122 -2.42 6.08 11.64
C ASP A 122 -3.81 6.60 11.27
N LEU A 123 -4.35 6.14 10.14
CA LEU A 123 -5.64 6.59 9.62
C LEU A 123 -6.80 6.37 10.59
N ALA A 124 -6.67 5.45 11.55
CA ALA A 124 -7.69 5.24 12.58
C ALA A 124 -7.67 6.31 13.69
N ASN A 125 -6.60 7.11 13.78
CA ASN A 125 -6.39 8.10 14.83
C ASN A 125 -5.97 9.48 14.28
N ALA A 126 -6.27 9.77 13.02
CA ALA A 126 -5.90 11.03 12.34
C ALA A 126 -7.13 11.79 11.83
N PRO A 127 -8.05 12.25 12.71
CA PRO A 127 -9.28 12.95 12.31
C PRO A 127 -9.01 14.31 11.66
N ASP A 128 -7.84 14.88 11.89
CA ASP A 128 -7.36 16.17 11.40
C ASP A 128 -6.47 16.05 10.15
N LEU A 129 -6.25 14.84 9.63
CA LEU A 129 -5.37 14.61 8.47
C LEU A 129 -5.73 15.50 7.27
N GLY A 130 -7.03 15.73 7.05
CA GLY A 130 -7.50 16.61 5.97
C GLY A 130 -7.00 18.05 6.08
N GLN A 131 -6.71 18.55 7.28
CA GLN A 131 -6.22 19.92 7.50
C GLN A 131 -4.75 20.11 7.11
N VAL A 132 -4.04 19.02 6.85
CA VAL A 132 -2.59 19.00 6.53
C VAL A 132 -2.34 18.74 5.04
N LEU A 133 -3.39 18.46 4.27
CA LEU A 133 -3.32 18.09 2.85
C LEU A 133 -3.71 19.24 1.89
N ASP A 134 -3.92 20.46 2.42
CA ASP A 134 -4.22 21.69 1.66
C ASP A 134 -2.95 22.42 1.17
#